data_AF-A0AAQ4D2J2-F1
#
_entry.id   AF-A0AAQ4D2J2-F1
#
_cell.length_a   1.000
_cell.length_b   1.000
_cell.length_c   1.000
_cell.angle_alpha   90.00
_cell.angle_beta   90.00
_cell.angle_gamma   90.00
#
_symmetry.space_group_name_H-M   'P 1'
#
loop_
_entity.id
_entity.type
_entity.pdbx_description
1 polymer ?
#
loop_
_entity_poly.entity_id
_entity_poly.type
_entity_poly.pdbx_seq_one_letter_code
_entity_poly.pdbx_strand_id
1 'polypeptide(L)'
;MGRKVKQHIERITSRHGSRPLRVLVMHSSVVAHQTFAMRLLNWLQGFLSQCQAFRLILSDVMMAPTPEEGFALVRCIMRSDAQLWKTARAQWHQILIGGMLMDARCKRDFARAFTRDYPDLLKEFVADDHEHPVSITSLSVQIFTVPTLAQLLVAEENAVAVLLRYPSSPSSFLLL
;
A
#
# COMPACT_ATOMS: atom_id res chain seq x y z
N MET A 1 46.35 9.09 7.70
CA MET A 1 45.44 8.50 8.71
C MET A 1 44.01 8.30 8.18
N GLY A 2 43.41 9.28 7.48
CA GLY A 2 42.01 9.20 6.99
C GLY A 2 41.66 8.06 6.00
N ARG A 3 42.61 7.60 5.17
CA ARG A 3 42.37 6.49 4.23
C ARG A 3 42.08 5.15 4.92
N LYS A 4 42.73 4.88 6.07
CA LYS A 4 42.51 3.65 6.85
C LYS A 4 41.16 3.67 7.57
N VAL A 5 40.73 4.84 8.04
CA VAL A 5 39.42 5.03 8.68
C VAL A 5 38.29 4.85 7.65
N LYS A 6 38.43 5.43 6.45
CA LYS A 6 37.47 5.24 5.35
C LYS A 6 37.30 3.76 5.00
N GLN A 7 38.41 3.03 4.81
CA GLN A 7 38.37 1.60 4.51
C GLN A 7 37.78 0.75 5.65
N HIS A 8 38.01 1.14 6.91
CA HIS A 8 37.44 0.46 8.07
C HIS A 8 35.92 0.69 8.15
N ILE A 9 35.47 1.92 7.92
CA ILE A 9 34.04 2.26 7.86
C ILE A 9 33.38 1.53 6.70
N GLU A 10 33.94 1.59 5.49
CA GLU A 10 33.42 0.88 4.31
C GLU A 10 33.34 -0.63 4.53
N ARG A 11 34.32 -1.24 5.21
CA ARG A 11 34.32 -2.68 5.54
C ARG A 11 33.27 -3.05 6.60
N ILE A 12 32.91 -2.13 7.48
CA ILE A 12 31.87 -2.33 8.49
C ILE A 12 30.47 -2.09 7.88
N THR A 13 30.33 -1.07 7.03
CA THR A 13 29.06 -0.68 6.40
C THR A 13 28.74 -1.50 5.14
N SER A 14 29.72 -2.13 4.48
CA SER A 14 29.50 -2.98 3.29
C SER A 14 28.67 -4.23 3.57
N ARG A 15 28.45 -4.59 4.85
CA ARG A 15 27.58 -5.72 5.22
C ARG A 15 26.08 -5.44 5.00
N HIS A 16 25.67 -4.19 4.72
CA HIS A 16 24.26 -3.81 4.58
C HIS A 16 23.82 -3.43 3.16
N GLY A 17 24.54 -3.88 2.12
CA GLY A 17 24.23 -3.53 0.75
C GLY A 17 24.77 -2.14 0.39
N SER A 18 25.51 -2.06 -0.70
CA SER A 18 26.30 -0.90 -1.14
C SER A 18 25.48 0.27 -1.69
N ARG A 19 24.19 0.40 -1.32
CA ARG A 19 23.36 1.52 -1.77
C ARG A 19 23.55 2.71 -0.82
N PRO A 20 23.96 3.89 -1.32
CA PRO A 20 24.04 5.09 -0.48
C PRO A 20 22.65 5.43 0.05
N LEU A 21 22.57 5.85 1.32
CA LEU A 21 21.34 6.35 1.92
C LEU A 21 20.85 7.57 1.13
N ARG A 22 19.59 7.52 0.66
CA ARG A 22 18.95 8.66 0.01
C ARG A 22 18.54 9.67 1.08
N VAL A 23 19.14 10.86 1.05
CA VAL A 23 18.76 11.98 1.90
C VAL A 23 17.97 12.97 1.06
N LEU A 24 16.75 13.30 1.49
CA LEU A 24 15.89 14.28 0.84
C LEU A 24 15.57 15.40 1.83
N VAL A 25 15.73 16.66 1.41
CA VAL A 25 15.34 17.82 2.22
C VAL A 25 13.92 18.22 1.82
N MET A 26 12.99 18.18 2.77
CA MET A 26 11.61 18.60 2.55
C MET A 26 11.38 20.01 3.07
N HIS A 27 10.55 20.79 2.36
CA HIS A 27 10.10 22.09 2.84
C HIS A 27 9.25 21.93 4.11
N SER A 28 9.45 22.83 5.06
CA SER A 28 8.72 22.84 6.36
C SER A 28 7.20 22.88 6.17
N SER A 29 6.72 23.61 5.16
CA SER A 29 5.31 23.67 4.80
C SER A 29 4.76 22.29 4.41
N VAL A 30 5.48 21.52 3.60
CA VAL A 30 5.06 20.17 3.18
C VAL A 30 4.95 19.25 4.39
N VAL A 31 5.95 19.27 5.27
CA VAL A 31 5.95 18.45 6.50
C VAL A 31 4.78 18.83 7.41
N ALA A 32 4.47 20.13 7.54
CA ALA A 32 3.32 20.59 8.33
C ALA A 32 1.99 20.08 7.77
N HIS A 33 1.77 20.15 6.45
CA HIS A 33 0.55 19.64 5.81
C HIS A 33 0.43 18.12 5.96
N GLN A 34 1.52 17.37 5.77
CA GLN A 34 1.52 15.92 5.98
C GLN A 34 1.19 15.57 7.43
N THR A 35 1.75 16.30 8.40
CA THR A 35 1.47 16.10 9.82
C THR A 35 0.01 16.39 10.16
N PHE A 36 -0.55 17.47 9.61
CA PHE A 36 -1.96 17.78 9.76
C PHE A 36 -2.85 16.68 9.16
N ALA A 37 -2.55 16.24 7.93
CA ALA A 37 -3.28 15.16 7.27
C ALA A 37 -3.26 13.86 8.10
N MET A 38 -2.11 13.48 8.66
CA MET A 38 -2.02 12.30 9.54
C MET A 38 -2.89 12.44 10.80
N ARG A 39 -2.92 13.63 11.43
CA ARG A 39 -3.80 13.87 12.59
C ARG A 39 -5.27 13.77 12.20
N LEU A 40 -5.64 14.26 11.01
CA LEU A 40 -6.99 14.17 10.49
C LEU A 40 -7.40 12.71 10.21
N LEU A 41 -6.52 11.91 9.60
CA LEU A 41 -6.78 10.48 9.38
C LEU A 41 -6.97 9.73 10.71
N ASN A 42 -6.11 10.00 11.71
CA ASN A 42 -6.25 9.38 13.02
C ASN A 42 -7.57 9.79 13.71
N TRP A 43 -7.99 11.05 13.57
CA TRP A 43 -9.29 11.50 14.06
C TRP A 43 -10.45 10.82 13.33
N LEU A 44 -10.36 10.68 12.01
CA LEU A 44 -11.34 10.00 11.17
C LEU A 44 -11.54 8.53 11.57
N GLN A 45 -10.44 7.83 11.93
CA GLN A 45 -10.48 6.45 12.40
C GLN A 45 -11.41 6.27 13.61
N GLY A 46 -11.48 7.28 14.50
CA GLY A 46 -12.39 7.27 15.65
C GLY A 46 -13.86 7.05 15.24
N PHE A 47 -14.31 7.71 14.17
CA PHE A 47 -15.69 7.56 13.67
C PHE A 47 -15.92 6.22 12.98
N LEU A 48 -14.93 5.71 12.24
CA LEU A 48 -15.05 4.42 11.55
C LEU A 48 -15.28 3.27 12.51
N SER A 49 -14.68 3.34 13.72
CA SER A 49 -14.89 2.32 14.75
C SER A 49 -16.30 2.34 15.36
N GLN A 50 -16.98 3.48 15.33
CA GLN A 50 -18.23 3.70 16.06
C GLN A 50 -19.48 3.65 15.17
N CYS A 51 -19.38 4.06 13.90
CA CYS A 51 -20.54 4.30 13.06
C CYS A 51 -20.47 3.53 11.72
N GLN A 52 -21.39 2.58 11.53
CA GLN A 52 -21.50 1.82 10.28
C GLN A 52 -21.88 2.72 9.09
N ALA A 53 -22.85 3.63 9.27
CA ALA A 53 -23.26 4.53 8.19
C ALA A 53 -22.10 5.39 7.69
N PHE A 54 -21.21 5.81 8.60
CA PHE A 54 -20.02 6.56 8.23
C PHE A 54 -19.03 5.72 7.39
N ARG A 55 -18.87 4.43 7.69
CA ARG A 55 -18.06 3.51 6.86
C ARG A 55 -18.62 3.35 5.45
N LEU A 56 -19.93 3.26 5.30
CA LEU A 56 -20.58 3.21 3.99
C LEU A 56 -20.31 4.49 3.18
N ILE A 57 -20.50 5.67 3.79
CA ILE A 57 -20.22 6.96 3.13
C ILE A 57 -18.74 7.06 2.75
N LEU A 58 -17.83 6.68 3.66
CA LEU A 58 -16.41 6.68 3.35
C LEU A 58 -16.10 5.76 2.17
N SER A 59 -16.70 4.57 2.14
CA SER A 59 -16.53 3.62 1.04
C SER A 59 -17.01 4.21 -0.28
N ASP A 60 -18.14 4.91 -0.30
CA ASP A 60 -18.65 5.56 -1.52
C ASP A 60 -17.67 6.63 -2.02
N VAL A 61 -17.11 7.44 -1.11
CA VAL A 61 -16.06 8.43 -1.44
C VAL A 61 -14.78 7.76 -1.93
N MET A 62 -14.37 6.64 -1.30
CA MET A 62 -13.18 5.88 -1.69
C MET A 62 -13.32 5.24 -3.07
N MET A 63 -14.53 4.86 -3.45
CA MET A 63 -14.83 4.26 -4.75
C MET A 63 -15.12 5.30 -5.83
N ALA A 64 -15.33 6.56 -5.48
CA ALA A 64 -15.56 7.64 -6.43
C ALA A 64 -14.27 7.92 -7.25
N PRO A 65 -14.40 8.14 -8.57
CA PRO A 65 -13.26 8.46 -9.42
C PRO A 65 -12.67 9.81 -9.05
N THR A 66 -11.35 9.89 -8.95
CA THR A 66 -10.66 11.16 -8.76
C THR A 66 -10.65 11.96 -10.07
N PRO A 67 -10.77 13.30 -10.02
CA PRO A 67 -10.78 14.13 -11.23
C PRO A 67 -9.48 14.03 -12.05
N GLU A 68 -8.35 13.81 -11.37
CA GLU A 68 -7.02 13.81 -11.99
C GLU A 68 -6.68 12.47 -12.66
N GLU A 69 -6.90 11.35 -11.97
CA GLU A 69 -6.50 10.01 -12.43
C GLU A 69 -7.65 9.25 -13.12
N GLY A 70 -8.90 9.66 -12.90
CA GLY A 70 -10.09 8.96 -13.40
C GLY A 70 -10.35 7.60 -12.74
N PHE A 71 -9.53 7.21 -11.74
CA PHE A 71 -9.68 5.98 -10.98
C PHE A 71 -10.26 6.24 -9.59
N ALA A 72 -10.87 5.22 -8.99
CA ALA A 72 -11.33 5.26 -7.62
C ALA A 72 -10.22 5.75 -6.68
N LEU A 73 -10.53 6.65 -5.75
CA LEU A 73 -9.57 7.20 -4.78
C LEU A 73 -8.77 6.12 -4.04
N VAL A 74 -9.41 5.01 -3.67
CA VAL A 74 -8.73 3.87 -3.03
C VAL A 74 -7.60 3.31 -3.89
N ARG A 75 -7.76 3.28 -5.22
CA ARG A 75 -6.71 2.81 -6.15
C ARG A 75 -5.53 3.76 -6.17
N CYS A 76 -5.78 5.07 -6.17
CA CYS A 76 -4.73 6.08 -6.05
C CYS A 76 -3.95 5.88 -4.75
N ILE A 77 -4.64 5.69 -3.62
CA ILE A 77 -4.00 5.44 -2.32
C ILE A 77 -3.15 4.17 -2.35
N MET A 78 -3.68 3.05 -2.89
CA MET A 78 -2.95 1.80 -2.98
C MET A 78 -1.68 1.92 -3.85
N ARG A 79 -1.78 2.58 -5.01
CA ARG A 79 -0.65 2.79 -5.94
C ARG A 79 0.41 3.74 -5.41
N SER A 80 0.06 4.63 -4.49
CA SER A 80 1.01 5.52 -3.84
C SER A 80 1.62 4.94 -2.56
N ASP A 81 1.18 3.75 -2.10
CA ASP A 81 1.53 3.21 -0.79
C ASP A 81 3.06 3.06 -0.58
N ALA A 82 3.78 2.51 -1.57
CA ALA A 82 5.22 2.32 -1.49
C ALA A 82 6.02 3.64 -1.43
N GLN A 83 5.42 4.76 -1.86
CA GLN A 83 6.04 6.09 -1.84
C GLN A 83 5.84 6.81 -0.50
N LEU A 84 4.97 6.29 0.37
CA LEU A 84 4.68 6.87 1.67
C LEU A 84 5.69 6.38 2.71
N TRP A 85 6.04 7.26 3.64
CA TRP A 85 6.71 6.89 4.88
C TRP A 85 5.86 5.96 5.77
N LYS A 86 6.55 5.15 6.56
CA LYS A 86 6.00 4.10 7.44
C LYS A 86 4.77 4.53 8.22
N THR A 87 4.79 5.71 8.84
CA THR A 87 3.68 6.20 9.67
C THR A 87 2.42 6.48 8.86
N ALA A 88 2.52 7.10 7.68
CA ALA A 88 1.33 7.32 6.85
C ALA A 88 0.79 6.00 6.29
N ARG A 89 1.65 5.06 5.90
CA ARG A 89 1.21 3.72 5.47
C ARG A 89 0.41 3.03 6.57
N ALA A 90 0.91 3.06 7.81
CA ALA A 90 0.20 2.50 8.96
C ALA A 90 -1.17 3.16 9.16
N GLN A 91 -1.26 4.49 9.06
CA GLN A 91 -2.54 5.22 9.19
C GLN A 91 -3.52 4.86 8.05
N TRP A 92 -3.06 4.77 6.81
CA TRP A 92 -3.89 4.33 5.69
C TRP A 92 -4.38 2.89 5.84
N HIS A 93 -3.53 1.98 6.32
CA HIS A 93 -3.95 0.62 6.67
C HIS A 93 -5.11 0.63 7.67
N GLN A 94 -5.01 1.45 8.73
CA GLN A 94 -6.09 1.56 9.71
C GLN A 94 -7.39 2.09 9.10
N ILE A 95 -7.31 3.08 8.22
CA ILE A 95 -8.48 3.61 7.51
C ILE A 95 -9.10 2.57 6.58
N LEU A 96 -8.29 1.83 5.80
CA LEU A 96 -8.79 0.82 4.87
C LEU A 96 -9.41 -0.36 5.62
N ILE A 97 -8.73 -0.85 6.66
CA ILE A 97 -9.25 -1.95 7.51
C ILE A 97 -10.54 -1.50 8.19
N GLY A 98 -10.50 -0.40 8.93
CA GLY A 98 -11.63 0.10 9.69
C GLY A 98 -12.79 0.63 8.84
N GLY A 99 -12.50 1.13 7.63
CA GLY A 99 -13.48 1.78 6.76
C GLY A 99 -14.05 0.89 5.68
N MET A 100 -13.25 0.03 5.06
CA MET A 100 -13.68 -0.76 3.90
C MET A 100 -13.71 -2.25 4.17
N LEU A 101 -12.96 -2.77 5.14
CA LEU A 101 -12.88 -4.22 5.42
C LEU A 101 -13.78 -4.68 6.58
N MET A 102 -14.60 -3.80 7.16
CA MET A 102 -15.56 -4.19 8.19
C MET A 102 -16.87 -4.69 7.59
N ASP A 103 -17.44 -3.94 6.65
CA ASP A 103 -18.75 -4.23 6.05
C ASP A 103 -18.63 -5.09 4.78
N ALA A 104 -19.52 -6.08 4.62
CA ALA A 104 -19.42 -7.04 3.52
C ALA A 104 -19.52 -6.39 2.11
N ARG A 105 -20.33 -5.33 1.95
CA ARG A 105 -20.46 -4.60 0.68
C ARG A 105 -19.15 -3.87 0.35
N CYS A 106 -18.70 -3.01 1.25
CA CYS A 106 -17.46 -2.25 1.11
C CYS A 106 -16.25 -3.16 0.88
N LYS A 107 -16.20 -4.30 1.58
CA LYS A 107 -15.13 -5.29 1.45
C LYS A 107 -15.08 -5.89 0.06
N ARG A 108 -16.25 -6.19 -0.55
CA ARG A 108 -16.31 -6.67 -1.93
C ARG A 108 -15.80 -5.62 -2.92
N ASP A 109 -16.20 -4.36 -2.75
CA ASP A 109 -15.77 -3.28 -3.64
C ASP A 109 -14.27 -3.02 -3.53
N PHE A 110 -13.74 -2.98 -2.31
CA PHE A 110 -12.31 -2.95 -2.05
C PHE A 110 -11.59 -4.14 -2.69
N ALA A 111 -12.09 -5.37 -2.48
CA ALA A 111 -11.49 -6.59 -3.01
C ALA A 111 -11.35 -6.57 -4.53
N ARG A 112 -12.38 -6.08 -5.25
CA ARG A 112 -12.32 -5.92 -6.71
C ARG A 112 -11.25 -4.90 -7.12
N ALA A 113 -11.24 -3.73 -6.50
CA ALA A 113 -10.24 -2.69 -6.77
C ALA A 113 -8.81 -3.19 -6.48
N PHE A 114 -8.60 -3.82 -5.33
CA PHE A 114 -7.32 -4.40 -4.91
C PHE A 114 -6.84 -5.47 -5.89
N THR A 115 -7.71 -6.39 -6.30
CA THR A 115 -7.35 -7.48 -7.23
C THR A 115 -6.88 -6.92 -8.57
N ARG A 116 -7.55 -5.88 -9.10
CA ARG A 116 -7.20 -5.27 -10.39
C ARG A 116 -5.80 -4.65 -10.40
N ASP A 117 -5.40 -4.03 -9.30
CA ASP A 117 -4.10 -3.37 -9.17
C ASP A 117 -3.01 -4.28 -8.58
N TYR A 118 -3.39 -5.45 -8.04
CA TYR A 118 -2.48 -6.34 -7.32
C TYR A 118 -1.18 -6.69 -8.05
N PRO A 119 -1.14 -6.93 -9.38
CA PRO A 119 0.12 -7.23 -10.08
C PRO A 119 1.14 -6.09 -9.99
N ASP A 120 0.67 -4.84 -10.09
CA ASP A 120 1.53 -3.66 -9.99
C ASP A 120 1.96 -3.42 -8.54
N LEU A 121 1.04 -3.58 -7.58
CA LEU A 121 1.36 -3.49 -6.15
C LEU A 121 2.41 -4.53 -5.73
N LEU A 122 2.29 -5.77 -6.24
CA LEU A 122 3.24 -6.84 -5.96
C LEU A 122 4.61 -6.56 -6.61
N LYS A 123 4.62 -5.97 -7.81
CA LYS A 123 5.86 -5.55 -8.47
C LYS A 123 6.61 -4.49 -7.67
N GLU A 124 5.90 -3.49 -7.16
CA GLU A 124 6.51 -2.47 -6.29
C GLU A 124 7.02 -3.07 -4.98
N PHE A 125 6.23 -3.96 -4.38
CA PHE A 125 6.62 -4.69 -3.17
C PHE A 125 7.93 -5.47 -3.34
N VAL A 126 8.08 -6.23 -4.42
CA VAL A 126 9.28 -7.05 -4.66
C VAL A 126 10.50 -6.19 -5.07
N ALA A 127 10.28 -5.08 -5.77
CA ALA A 127 11.37 -4.30 -6.34
C ALA A 127 12.16 -3.47 -5.31
N ASP A 128 11.48 -2.76 -4.40
CA ASP A 128 12.14 -1.76 -3.54
C ASP A 128 11.34 -1.40 -2.26
N ASP A 129 10.33 -2.18 -1.86
CA ASP A 129 9.58 -1.90 -0.62
C ASP A 129 10.38 -2.37 0.60
N HIS A 130 10.91 -1.42 1.39
CA HIS A 130 11.69 -1.76 2.58
C HIS A 130 10.83 -1.95 3.84
N GLU A 131 9.54 -1.63 3.78
CA GLU A 131 8.63 -1.58 4.92
C GLU A 131 7.48 -2.60 4.75
N HIS A 132 7.84 -3.84 4.38
CA HIS A 132 6.90 -4.93 4.11
C HIS A 132 5.77 -5.11 5.14
N PRO A 133 5.99 -5.01 6.47
CA PRO A 133 4.93 -5.23 7.46
C PRO A 133 3.77 -4.22 7.38
N VAL A 134 4.02 -3.04 6.81
CA VAL A 134 3.00 -2.00 6.61
C VAL A 134 2.70 -1.79 5.12
N SER A 135 2.98 -2.80 4.30
CA SER A 135 2.69 -2.73 2.86
C SER A 135 1.25 -3.05 2.55
N ILE A 136 0.66 -2.35 1.58
CA ILE A 136 -0.71 -2.57 1.15
C ILE A 136 -0.94 -4.03 0.70
N THR A 137 0.10 -4.69 0.19
CA THR A 137 0.06 -6.10 -0.20
C THR A 137 -0.15 -7.04 1.00
N SER A 138 0.13 -6.59 2.23
CA SER A 138 -0.15 -7.33 3.47
C SER A 138 -1.65 -7.57 3.68
N LEU A 139 -2.51 -6.76 3.07
CA LEU A 139 -3.97 -6.96 3.11
C LEU A 139 -4.44 -8.13 2.22
N SER A 140 -3.58 -8.69 1.37
CA SER A 140 -3.91 -9.80 0.46
C SER A 140 -4.53 -11.00 1.16
N VAL A 141 -4.06 -11.36 2.36
CA VAL A 141 -4.64 -12.44 3.17
C VAL A 141 -6.11 -12.15 3.48
N GLN A 142 -6.45 -10.93 3.88
CA GLN A 142 -7.82 -10.54 4.22
C GLN A 142 -8.76 -10.52 3.01
N ILE A 143 -8.22 -10.63 1.79
CA ILE A 143 -8.97 -10.62 0.54
C ILE A 143 -8.99 -12.01 -0.10
N PHE A 144 -7.83 -12.58 -0.43
CA PHE A 144 -7.70 -13.79 -1.23
C PHE A 144 -7.89 -15.08 -0.45
N THR A 145 -7.73 -15.07 0.88
CA THR A 145 -7.97 -16.28 1.69
C THR A 145 -9.39 -16.35 2.24
N VAL A 146 -10.21 -15.33 2.01
CA VAL A 146 -11.62 -15.32 2.41
C VAL A 146 -12.42 -16.07 1.34
N PRO A 147 -13.00 -17.25 1.63
CA PRO A 147 -13.56 -18.12 0.58
C PRO A 147 -14.65 -17.46 -0.26
N THR A 148 -15.51 -16.67 0.36
CA THR A 148 -16.61 -15.96 -0.32
C THR A 148 -16.08 -14.88 -1.28
N LEU A 149 -15.01 -14.19 -0.92
CA LEU A 149 -14.36 -13.21 -1.81
C LEU A 149 -13.57 -13.91 -2.89
N ALA A 150 -12.80 -14.96 -2.57
CA ALA A 150 -12.01 -15.70 -3.55
C ALA A 150 -12.91 -16.23 -4.67
N GLN A 151 -14.03 -16.87 -4.34
CA GLN A 151 -15.00 -17.36 -5.33
C GLN A 151 -15.57 -16.23 -6.19
N LEU A 152 -15.96 -15.12 -5.57
CA LEU A 152 -16.46 -13.94 -6.28
C LEU A 152 -15.42 -13.36 -7.25
N LEU A 153 -14.18 -13.22 -6.79
CA LEU A 153 -13.11 -12.62 -7.58
C LEU A 153 -12.67 -13.52 -8.75
N VAL A 154 -12.70 -14.84 -8.55
CA VAL A 154 -12.48 -15.79 -9.65
C VAL A 154 -13.59 -15.67 -10.70
N ALA A 155 -14.84 -15.57 -10.26
CA ALA A 155 -16.00 -15.50 -11.16
C ALA A 155 -16.14 -14.15 -11.89
N GLU A 156 -15.88 -13.03 -11.21
CA GLU A 156 -16.19 -11.69 -11.72
C GLU A 156 -14.95 -10.90 -12.19
N GLU A 157 -13.79 -11.15 -11.59
CA GLU A 157 -12.57 -10.34 -11.81
C GLU A 157 -11.44 -11.12 -12.50
N ASN A 158 -11.69 -12.35 -12.94
CA ASN A 158 -10.68 -13.26 -13.51
C ASN A 158 -9.42 -13.36 -12.63
N ALA A 159 -9.61 -13.40 -11.30
CA ALA A 159 -8.53 -13.24 -10.34
C ALA A 159 -7.35 -14.18 -10.57
N VAL A 160 -7.57 -15.44 -10.95
CA VAL A 160 -6.48 -16.39 -11.26
C VAL A 160 -5.59 -15.85 -12.38
N ALA A 161 -6.18 -15.36 -13.48
CA ALA A 161 -5.41 -14.81 -14.59
C ALA A 161 -4.67 -13.53 -14.19
N VAL A 162 -5.30 -12.67 -13.39
CA VAL A 162 -4.67 -11.43 -12.88
C VAL A 162 -3.47 -11.76 -12.00
N LEU A 163 -3.62 -12.68 -11.05
CA LEU A 163 -2.54 -13.11 -10.16
C LEU A 163 -1.39 -13.78 -10.94
N LEU A 164 -1.70 -14.53 -12.00
CA LEU A 164 -0.72 -15.18 -12.86
C LEU A 164 -0.08 -14.26 -13.90
N ARG A 165 -0.48 -12.98 -14.03
CA ARG A 165 0.26 -12.03 -14.89
C ARG A 165 1.63 -11.69 -14.32
N TYR A 166 1.79 -11.66 -13.01
CA TYR A 166 3.08 -11.37 -12.38
C TYR A 166 4.23 -12.34 -12.77
N PRO A 167 4.04 -13.67 -12.87
CA PRO A 167 5.09 -14.58 -13.34
C PRO A 167 5.44 -14.47 -14.83
N SER A 168 4.73 -13.68 -15.64
CA SER A 168 4.97 -13.60 -17.10
C SER A 168 5.91 -12.47 -17.56
N SER A 169 6.45 -11.65 -16.65
CA SER A 169 7.51 -10.71 -17.01
C SER A 169 8.87 -11.43 -17.05
N PRO A 170 9.61 -11.45 -18.18
CA PRO A 170 10.86 -12.20 -18.32
C PRO A 170 11.99 -11.78 -17.37
N SER A 171 11.82 -10.69 -16.60
CA SER A 171 12.80 -10.22 -15.62
C SER A 171 12.78 -10.99 -14.29
N SER A 172 11.72 -11.75 -14.00
CA SER A 172 11.55 -12.45 -12.71
C SER A 172 12.27 -13.80 -12.61
N PHE A 173 12.77 -14.35 -13.72
CA PHE A 173 13.56 -15.59 -13.75
C PHE A 173 15.05 -15.39 -13.42
N LEU A 174 15.51 -14.15 -13.24
CA LEU A 174 16.93 -13.85 -12.96
C LEU A 174 17.25 -13.69 -11.45
N LEU A 175 16.31 -14.02 -10.55
CA LEU A 175 16.49 -13.93 -9.10
C LEU A 175 16.22 -15.25 -8.35
N LEU A 176 16.30 -16.40 -9.05
CA LEU A 176 16.54 -17.72 -8.46
C LEU A 176 17.84 -18.28 -9.03
#